data_AF-A0A3D1CV21-F1
#
_entry.id   AF-A0A3D1CV21-F1
#
_cell.length_a   1.000
_cell.length_b   1.000
_cell.length_c   1.000
_cell.angle_alpha   90.00
_cell.angle_beta   90.00
_cell.angle_gamma   90.00
#
_symmetry.space_group_name_H-M   'P 1'
#
loop_
_entity.id
_entity.type
_entity.pdbx_description
1 polymer ?
#
loop_
_entity_poly.entity_id
_entity_poly.type
_entity_poly.pdbx_seq_one_letter_code
_entity_poly.pdbx_strand_id
1 'polypeptide(L)'
;MVASYTIAHIKLGLVLQETGVEKLTKRLGIYLTNSLDAPSGQLSQESLFGLMESIANESFAASGVKRDYPVMVVVGNPPYSGISQNKQFTDNAVYKVEPGGKEKLQEHKNWLDDDYVKFIRLAESLVEKNQEGIIGLITAHGYIDNPTFRGMRWHLRETFDEIYVLDLHGNSNKKEVSPDGSKDENVFDIKTGVSIILGVKLKKHSSSHKSPATVYKGDLFGLREEKFEFLNSHDVHDVGWEKLPTEAEVWRKIGNGDAEYREGFSVFELFPISSTGIVTARDSVVIDQNKENLLKRMHQFFDISYSDDSIRSWLFPGKTDGKYLAGDSRGWQLTEARKMLWEEDHKENIVPIAYRPFDTRWIYYHPKMVDWGRQKVMSQFLTEENLGLMTCRQTISDRWDH
;
A
#
# COMPACT_ATOMS: atom_id res chain seq x y z
N MET A 1 5.76 -10.20 -19.61
CA MET A 1 4.82 -11.14 -20.26
C MET A 1 5.02 -11.10 -21.76
N VAL A 2 5.20 -12.25 -22.43
CA VAL A 2 5.47 -12.29 -23.88
C VAL A 2 4.23 -11.89 -24.71
N ALA A 3 3.03 -12.32 -24.30
CA ALA A 3 1.79 -12.00 -25.00
C ALA A 3 1.53 -10.49 -25.11
N SER A 4 1.62 -9.75 -23.99
CA SER A 4 1.45 -8.29 -24.00
C SER A 4 2.48 -7.57 -24.86
N TYR A 5 3.73 -8.06 -24.85
CA TYR A 5 4.81 -7.55 -25.71
C TYR A 5 4.47 -7.70 -27.19
N THR A 6 3.99 -8.88 -27.61
CA THR A 6 3.58 -9.14 -29.00
C THR A 6 2.36 -8.31 -29.40
N ILE A 7 1.34 -8.23 -28.53
CA ILE A 7 0.13 -7.44 -28.80
C ILE A 7 0.49 -5.95 -28.95
N ALA A 8 1.39 -5.42 -28.13
CA ALA A 8 1.85 -4.04 -28.24
C ALA A 8 2.52 -3.76 -29.59
N HIS A 9 3.38 -4.67 -30.07
CA HIS A 9 3.98 -4.57 -31.40
C HIS A 9 2.94 -4.54 -32.52
N ILE A 10 1.96 -5.46 -32.47
CA ILE A 10 0.91 -5.57 -33.48
C ILE A 10 0.05 -4.30 -33.49
N LYS A 11 -0.47 -3.88 -32.33
CA LYS A 11 -1.35 -2.71 -32.23
C LYS A 11 -0.64 -1.44 -32.67
N LEU A 12 0.61 -1.21 -32.25
CA LEU A 12 1.34 -0.01 -32.66
C LEU A 12 1.65 -0.03 -34.16
N GLY A 13 1.96 -1.20 -34.73
CA GLY A 13 2.14 -1.37 -36.17
C GLY A 13 0.86 -1.03 -36.96
N LEU A 14 -0.30 -1.52 -36.51
CA LEU A 14 -1.60 -1.22 -37.13
C LEU A 14 -1.94 0.28 -37.08
N VAL A 15 -1.76 0.92 -35.92
CA VAL A 15 -1.99 2.36 -35.77
C VAL A 15 -1.06 3.18 -36.68
N LEU A 16 0.22 2.80 -36.79
CA LEU A 16 1.14 3.46 -37.71
C LEU A 16 0.73 3.29 -39.17
N GLN A 17 0.22 2.12 -39.55
CA GLN A 17 -0.30 1.88 -40.89
C GLN A 17 -1.53 2.76 -41.19
N GLU A 18 -2.44 2.93 -40.23
CA GLU A 18 -3.59 3.84 -40.34
C GLU A 18 -3.17 5.31 -40.52
N THR A 19 -2.00 5.70 -39.99
CA THR A 19 -1.42 7.04 -40.19
C THR A 19 -0.69 7.22 -41.53
N GLY A 20 -0.64 6.18 -42.38
CA GLY A 20 0.00 6.22 -43.70
C GLY A 20 1.44 5.69 -43.75
N VAL A 21 1.94 5.05 -42.68
CA VAL A 21 3.26 4.42 -42.68
C VAL A 21 3.18 3.02 -43.31
N GLU A 22 3.58 2.90 -44.57
CA GLU A 22 3.51 1.62 -45.30
C GLU A 22 4.60 0.60 -44.89
N LYS A 23 5.77 1.08 -44.46
CA LYS A 23 6.90 0.21 -44.08
C LYS A 23 7.68 0.79 -42.92
N LEU A 24 7.86 -0.02 -41.87
CA LEU A 24 8.74 0.30 -40.76
C LEU A 24 10.21 0.20 -41.19
N THR A 25 10.90 1.33 -41.26
CA THR A 25 12.35 1.39 -41.53
C THR A 25 13.19 1.26 -40.26
N LYS A 26 12.58 1.47 -39.10
CA LYS A 26 13.17 1.30 -37.77
C LYS A 26 12.30 0.40 -36.92
N ARG A 27 12.95 -0.36 -36.04
CA ARG A 27 12.26 -1.18 -35.04
C ARG A 27 11.45 -0.28 -34.09
N LEU A 28 10.26 -0.74 -33.70
CA LEU A 28 9.48 -0.13 -32.63
C LEU A 28 10.26 -0.20 -31.31
N GLY A 29 10.28 0.89 -30.54
CA GLY A 29 10.97 1.00 -29.24
C GLY A 29 10.27 0.23 -28.11
N ILE A 30 9.76 -0.97 -28.39
CA ILE A 30 9.08 -1.85 -27.44
C ILE A 30 10.07 -2.95 -27.05
N TYR A 31 10.26 -3.16 -25.75
CA TYR A 31 11.24 -4.09 -25.22
C TYR A 31 10.62 -5.08 -24.24
N LEU A 32 11.12 -6.32 -24.23
CA LEU A 32 10.72 -7.33 -23.25
C LEU A 32 11.68 -7.32 -22.07
N THR A 33 11.31 -6.64 -20.98
CA THR A 33 12.15 -6.52 -19.78
C THR A 33 11.31 -6.34 -18.51
N ASN A 34 11.94 -6.49 -17.35
CA ASN A 34 11.43 -5.93 -16.11
C ASN A 34 11.99 -4.52 -15.92
N SER A 35 11.15 -3.49 -16.01
CA SER A 35 11.59 -2.09 -15.93
C SER A 35 12.26 -1.75 -14.59
N LEU A 36 11.87 -2.45 -13.50
CA LEU A 36 12.42 -2.27 -12.16
C LEU A 36 13.74 -3.02 -11.94
N ASP A 37 14.19 -3.86 -12.87
CA ASP A 37 15.53 -4.45 -12.74
C ASP A 37 16.59 -3.37 -12.97
N ALA A 38 17.63 -3.44 -12.13
CA ALA A 38 18.81 -2.62 -12.28
C ALA A 38 19.39 -2.84 -13.69
N PRO A 39 19.94 -1.80 -14.33
CA PRO A 39 20.63 -1.95 -15.61
C PRO A 39 21.96 -2.70 -15.39
N SER A 40 21.91 -4.01 -15.16
CA SER A 40 23.08 -4.87 -15.00
C SER A 40 23.62 -5.26 -16.37
N GLY A 41 24.82 -4.78 -16.67
CA GLY A 41 25.56 -5.10 -17.89
C GLY A 41 26.34 -6.42 -17.87
N GLN A 42 26.01 -7.36 -16.98
CA GLN A 42 26.71 -8.65 -16.89
C GLN A 42 25.74 -9.80 -16.72
N LEU A 43 25.63 -10.63 -17.76
CA LEU A 43 25.09 -11.98 -17.68
C LEU A 43 26.28 -12.94 -17.58
N SER A 44 26.27 -13.80 -16.57
CA SER A 44 27.23 -14.90 -16.42
C SER A 44 27.08 -15.90 -17.58
N GLN A 45 28.21 -16.26 -18.18
CA GLN A 45 28.35 -17.00 -19.45
C GLN A 45 27.85 -18.46 -19.47
N GLU A 46 27.23 -18.97 -18.42
CA GLU A 46 26.94 -20.40 -18.31
C GLU A 46 25.43 -20.65 -18.42
N SER A 47 25.03 -21.21 -19.57
CA SER A 47 23.69 -21.71 -19.94
C SER A 47 22.72 -20.73 -20.62
N LEU A 48 22.95 -20.40 -21.90
CA LEU A 48 21.95 -19.68 -22.70
C LEU A 48 21.70 -20.37 -24.05
N PHE A 49 20.55 -21.05 -24.17
CA PHE A 49 19.97 -21.49 -25.44
C PHE A 49 18.93 -20.46 -25.92
N GLY A 50 19.11 -19.90 -27.12
CA GLY A 50 18.14 -19.25 -28.03
C GLY A 50 17.11 -18.26 -27.45
N LEU A 51 16.13 -18.76 -26.70
CA LEU A 51 15.06 -17.96 -26.10
C LEU A 51 15.58 -17.05 -24.97
N MET A 52 16.48 -17.55 -24.10
CA MET A 52 17.05 -16.71 -23.03
C MET A 52 17.98 -15.62 -23.57
N GLU A 53 18.68 -15.88 -24.68
CA GLU A 53 19.53 -14.89 -25.34
C GLU A 53 18.70 -13.74 -25.92
N SER A 54 17.55 -14.06 -26.56
CA SER A 54 16.63 -13.03 -27.05
C SER A 54 16.10 -12.13 -25.92
N ILE A 55 15.70 -12.72 -24.79
CA ILE A 55 15.19 -11.97 -23.62
C ILE A 55 16.30 -11.13 -22.98
N ALA A 56 17.52 -11.66 -22.94
CA ALA A 56 18.70 -10.95 -22.48
C ALA A 56 19.01 -9.73 -23.36
N ASN A 57 18.99 -9.88 -24.68
CA ASN A 57 19.20 -8.80 -25.63
C ASN A 57 18.11 -7.71 -25.51
N GLU A 58 16.84 -8.12 -25.34
CA GLU A 58 15.73 -7.20 -25.08
C GLU A 58 15.94 -6.40 -23.79
N SER A 59 16.35 -7.06 -22.71
CA SER A 59 16.60 -6.41 -21.42
C SER A 59 17.83 -5.49 -21.46
N PHE A 60 18.86 -5.87 -22.20
CA PHE A 60 20.04 -5.03 -22.42
C PHE A 60 19.69 -3.76 -23.21
N ALA A 61 18.92 -3.90 -24.29
CA ALA A 61 18.48 -2.76 -25.09
C ALA A 61 17.59 -1.80 -24.29
N ALA A 62 16.66 -2.32 -23.49
CA ALA A 62 15.84 -1.50 -22.60
C ALA A 62 16.67 -0.78 -21.53
N SER A 63 17.70 -1.45 -21.00
CA SER A 63 18.65 -0.85 -20.06
C SER A 63 19.45 0.27 -20.70
N GLY A 64 19.85 0.12 -21.96
CA GLY A 64 20.45 1.18 -22.77
C GLY A 64 19.54 2.40 -22.89
N VAL A 65 18.24 2.21 -23.12
CA VAL A 65 17.26 3.33 -23.15
C VAL A 65 17.24 4.09 -21.82
N LYS A 66 17.10 3.37 -20.69
CA LYS A 66 17.08 3.99 -19.35
C LYS A 66 18.38 4.73 -18.99
N ARG A 67 19.52 4.21 -19.45
CA ARG A 67 20.84 4.74 -19.11
C ARG A 67 21.27 5.89 -20.01
N ASP A 68 21.11 5.71 -21.33
CA ASP A 68 21.80 6.49 -22.35
C ASP A 68 20.91 7.59 -22.96
N TYR A 69 19.58 7.48 -22.85
CA TYR A 69 18.64 8.46 -23.41
C TYR A 69 18.02 9.32 -22.31
N PRO A 70 17.88 10.65 -22.53
CA PRO A 70 17.14 11.53 -21.64
C PRO A 70 15.63 11.28 -21.81
N VAL A 71 15.07 10.39 -20.99
CA VAL A 71 13.62 10.12 -20.98
C VAL A 71 12.85 11.33 -20.44
N MET A 72 12.32 12.15 -21.34
CA MET A 72 11.61 13.39 -20.99
C MET A 72 10.16 13.19 -20.55
N VAL A 73 9.54 12.07 -20.94
CA VAL A 73 8.13 11.79 -20.63
C VAL A 73 7.99 10.33 -20.24
N VAL A 74 7.38 10.08 -19.08
CA VAL A 74 7.05 8.75 -18.58
C VAL A 74 5.54 8.68 -18.39
N VAL A 75 4.85 7.82 -19.14
CA VAL A 75 3.41 7.61 -19.01
C VAL A 75 3.06 6.14 -18.84
N GLY A 76 1.98 5.84 -18.11
CA GLY A 76 1.51 4.45 -18.00
C GLY A 76 0.54 4.15 -16.86
N ASN A 77 0.10 2.90 -16.84
CA ASN A 77 -0.69 2.29 -15.77
C ASN A 77 0.17 1.20 -15.10
N PRO A 78 1.01 1.53 -14.10
CA PRO A 78 1.84 0.56 -13.42
C PRO A 78 1.00 -0.49 -12.67
N PRO A 79 1.52 -1.70 -12.42
CA PRO A 79 0.80 -2.74 -11.68
C PRO A 79 0.57 -2.34 -10.21
N TYR A 80 -0.57 -2.74 -9.65
CA TYR A 80 -0.94 -2.52 -8.26
C TYR A 80 -0.79 -3.83 -7.48
N SER A 81 0.27 -3.95 -6.67
CA SER A 81 0.59 -5.16 -5.92
C SER A 81 1.30 -4.84 -4.61
N GLY A 82 0.54 -4.79 -3.51
CA GLY A 82 1.07 -4.54 -2.17
C GLY A 82 2.02 -5.63 -1.65
N ILE A 83 2.00 -6.83 -2.24
CA ILE A 83 3.02 -7.86 -2.04
C ILE A 83 3.84 -7.96 -3.33
N SER A 84 4.70 -6.96 -3.52
CA SER A 84 5.59 -6.88 -4.67
C SER A 84 6.47 -8.13 -4.80
N GLN A 85 6.53 -8.68 -6.01
CA GLN A 85 7.55 -9.68 -6.37
C GLN A 85 8.91 -9.04 -6.68
N ASN A 86 8.96 -7.71 -6.91
CA ASN A 86 10.16 -6.93 -7.24
C ASN A 86 10.95 -6.49 -6.00
N LYS A 87 11.30 -7.42 -5.11
CA LYS A 87 11.97 -7.12 -3.83
C LYS A 87 13.38 -6.55 -3.98
N GLN A 88 14.01 -6.76 -5.13
CA GLN A 88 15.33 -6.26 -5.49
C GLN A 88 15.36 -4.75 -5.75
N PHE A 89 14.23 -4.15 -6.14
CA PHE A 89 14.14 -2.71 -6.34
C PHE A 89 13.98 -2.01 -4.99
N THR A 90 14.99 -1.22 -4.62
CA THR A 90 15.09 -0.57 -3.31
C THR A 90 15.18 0.95 -3.39
N ASP A 91 15.16 1.54 -4.58
CA ASP A 91 15.24 3.00 -4.78
C ASP A 91 14.07 3.75 -4.13
N ASN A 92 12.94 3.05 -3.88
CA ASN A 92 11.80 3.58 -3.12
C ASN A 92 12.11 3.77 -1.62
N ALA A 93 13.31 3.41 -1.14
CA ALA A 93 13.76 3.70 0.22
C ALA A 93 13.78 5.20 0.54
N VAL A 94 13.93 6.07 -0.47
CA VAL A 94 13.85 7.53 -0.31
C VAL A 94 12.47 8.01 0.17
N TYR A 95 11.42 7.20 -0.02
CA TYR A 95 10.08 7.47 0.50
C TYR A 95 9.87 6.99 1.93
N LYS A 96 10.79 6.17 2.47
CA LYS A 96 10.65 5.48 3.76
C LYS A 96 11.17 6.28 4.95
N VAL A 97 11.12 7.60 4.85
CA VAL A 97 11.67 8.59 5.78
C VAL A 97 10.59 9.60 6.22
N GLU A 98 10.83 10.26 7.34
CA GLU A 98 10.04 11.42 7.75
C GLU A 98 10.31 12.60 6.79
N PRO A 99 9.34 13.52 6.61
CA PRO A 99 9.59 14.78 5.89
C PRO A 99 10.85 15.47 6.42
N GLY A 100 11.73 15.89 5.50
CA GLY A 100 13.08 16.39 5.82
C GLY A 100 14.20 15.34 5.72
N GLY A 101 13.87 14.07 5.54
CA GLY A 101 14.80 13.02 5.10
C GLY A 101 15.82 12.52 6.13
N LYS A 102 15.81 13.06 7.36
CA LYS A 102 16.78 12.71 8.41
C LYS A 102 16.44 11.44 9.16
N GLU A 103 15.15 11.24 9.44
CA GLU A 103 14.66 10.15 10.26
C GLU A 103 13.93 9.12 9.41
N LYS A 104 14.03 7.84 9.78
CA LYS A 104 13.26 6.78 9.13
C LYS A 104 11.85 6.78 9.70
N LEU A 105 10.86 6.52 8.84
CA LEU A 105 9.50 6.21 9.28
C LEU A 105 9.54 5.08 10.32
N GLN A 106 8.78 5.23 11.40
CA GLN A 106 8.72 4.23 12.48
C GLN A 106 7.58 3.22 12.27
N GLU A 107 6.60 3.55 11.42
CA GLU A 107 5.47 2.67 11.11
C GLU A 107 5.81 1.57 10.11
N HIS A 108 4.86 0.65 9.96
CA HIS A 108 4.95 -0.44 8.99
C HIS A 108 4.92 0.09 7.56
N LYS A 109 5.94 -0.26 6.77
CA LYS A 109 6.21 0.36 5.45
C LYS A 109 5.77 -0.48 4.25
N ASN A 110 5.01 -1.55 4.49
CA ASN A 110 4.65 -2.50 3.42
C ASN A 110 3.97 -1.84 2.22
N TRP A 111 3.11 -0.84 2.45
CA TRP A 111 2.42 -0.15 1.36
C TRP A 111 3.35 0.72 0.50
N LEU A 112 4.50 1.16 1.05
CA LEU A 112 5.53 1.85 0.27
C LEU A 112 6.34 0.88 -0.61
N ASP A 113 6.18 -0.43 -0.42
CA ASP A 113 6.77 -1.48 -1.25
C ASP A 113 5.83 -1.99 -2.34
N ASP A 114 4.64 -1.42 -2.47
CA ASP A 114 3.74 -1.70 -3.59
C ASP A 114 4.42 -1.36 -4.93
N ASP A 115 4.17 -2.19 -5.96
CA ASP A 115 4.79 -2.01 -7.27
C ASP A 115 4.46 -0.63 -7.88
N TYR A 116 3.25 -0.08 -7.70
CA TYR A 116 2.94 1.24 -8.27
C TYR A 116 3.82 2.35 -7.67
N VAL A 117 4.17 2.24 -6.38
CA VAL A 117 5.08 3.18 -5.69
C VAL A 117 6.49 3.08 -6.26
N LYS A 118 6.93 1.86 -6.57
CA LYS A 118 8.23 1.62 -7.22
C LYS A 118 8.27 2.19 -8.63
N PHE A 119 7.19 2.08 -9.37
CA PHE A 119 7.08 2.69 -10.71
C PHE A 119 7.00 4.22 -10.66
N ILE A 120 6.32 4.81 -9.67
CA ILE A 120 6.40 6.26 -9.43
C ILE A 120 7.86 6.65 -9.14
N ARG A 121 8.56 5.90 -8.27
CA ARG A 121 9.97 6.18 -7.97
C ARG A 121 10.88 6.06 -9.19
N LEU A 122 10.67 5.04 -10.03
CA LEU A 122 11.41 4.86 -11.27
C LEU A 122 11.16 6.04 -12.22
N ALA A 123 9.91 6.46 -12.39
CA ALA A 123 9.56 7.59 -13.25
C ALA A 123 10.16 8.90 -12.71
N GLU A 124 10.04 9.13 -11.40
CA GLU A 124 10.64 10.25 -10.70
C GLU A 124 12.16 10.29 -10.87
N SER A 125 12.86 9.16 -10.71
CA SER A 125 14.33 9.13 -10.83
C SER A 125 14.83 9.43 -12.23
N LEU A 126 14.08 9.04 -13.27
CA LEU A 126 14.39 9.38 -14.66
C LEU A 126 14.26 10.89 -14.92
N VAL A 127 13.18 11.51 -14.44
CA VAL A 127 12.97 12.96 -14.57
C VAL A 127 13.95 13.75 -13.69
N GLU A 128 14.22 13.27 -12.47
CA GLU A 128 15.23 13.81 -11.57
C GLU A 128 16.61 13.82 -12.23
N LYS A 129 17.02 12.72 -12.87
CA LYS A 129 18.29 12.64 -13.60
C LYS A 129 18.37 13.66 -14.74
N ASN A 130 17.26 13.89 -15.46
CA ASN A 130 17.24 14.79 -16.61
C ASN A 130 17.09 16.28 -16.24
N GLN A 131 16.69 16.57 -15.00
CA GLN A 131 16.41 17.93 -14.50
C GLN A 131 15.25 18.68 -15.20
N GLU A 132 14.58 18.03 -16.15
CA GLU A 132 13.36 18.49 -16.81
C GLU A 132 12.57 17.25 -17.26
N GLY A 133 11.24 17.31 -17.21
CA GLY A 133 10.40 16.20 -17.67
C GLY A 133 8.99 16.11 -17.11
N ILE A 134 8.25 15.26 -17.82
CA ILE A 134 6.89 14.74 -17.72
C ILE A 134 6.73 13.41 -16.97
N ILE A 135 6.00 13.29 -15.86
CA ILE A 135 5.40 11.98 -15.51
C ILE A 135 3.88 12.05 -15.59
N GLY A 136 3.22 10.99 -16.07
CA GLY A 136 1.77 10.87 -16.13
C GLY A 136 1.31 9.44 -15.90
N LEU A 137 0.92 9.13 -14.66
CA LEU A 137 0.62 7.75 -14.24
C LEU A 137 -0.79 7.64 -13.67
N ILE A 138 -1.47 6.53 -13.97
CA ILE A 138 -2.71 6.14 -13.27
C ILE A 138 -2.39 5.06 -12.24
N THR A 139 -2.63 5.34 -10.96
CA THR A 139 -2.14 4.54 -9.84
C THR A 139 -3.18 4.39 -8.73
N ALA A 140 -2.98 3.45 -7.81
CA ALA A 140 -3.79 3.38 -6.61
C ALA A 140 -3.69 4.69 -5.81
N HIS A 141 -4.81 5.26 -5.39
CA HIS A 141 -4.88 6.60 -4.79
C HIS A 141 -4.39 6.69 -3.33
N GLY A 142 -3.95 5.57 -2.74
CA GLY A 142 -3.65 5.50 -1.30
C GLY A 142 -2.54 6.44 -0.84
N TYR A 143 -1.65 6.90 -1.73
CA TYR A 143 -0.58 7.83 -1.37
C TYR A 143 -1.06 9.27 -1.10
N ILE A 144 -2.30 9.60 -1.47
CA ILE A 144 -2.88 10.94 -1.33
C ILE A 144 -3.09 11.28 0.15
N ASP A 145 -3.75 10.39 0.91
CA ASP A 145 -4.22 10.68 2.27
C ASP A 145 -3.56 9.81 3.36
N ASN A 146 -2.95 8.69 2.99
CA ASN A 146 -2.40 7.76 3.98
C ASN A 146 -1.18 8.35 4.72
N PRO A 147 -1.17 8.36 6.06
CA PRO A 147 -0.08 8.90 6.86
C PRO A 147 1.29 8.29 6.58
N THR A 148 1.36 7.01 6.21
CA THR A 148 2.64 6.34 5.93
C THR A 148 3.32 6.83 4.66
N PHE A 149 2.60 7.53 3.79
CA PHE A 149 3.09 8.08 2.52
C PHE A 149 3.61 9.52 2.63
N ARG A 150 3.68 10.09 3.84
CA ARG A 150 4.18 11.47 4.05
C ARG A 150 5.60 11.69 3.52
N GLY A 151 6.49 10.72 3.67
CA GLY A 151 7.85 10.77 3.10
C GLY A 151 7.83 10.77 1.57
N MET A 152 6.95 9.99 0.95
CA MET A 152 6.75 9.98 -0.51
C MET A 152 6.24 11.32 -1.02
N ARG A 153 5.19 11.88 -0.41
CA ARG A 153 4.63 13.19 -0.80
C ARG A 153 5.66 14.30 -0.65
N TRP A 154 6.43 14.29 0.44
CA TRP A 154 7.54 15.22 0.64
C TRP A 154 8.60 15.10 -0.45
N HIS A 155 9.05 13.88 -0.76
CA HIS A 155 10.08 13.66 -1.78
C HIS A 155 9.61 14.07 -3.18
N LEU A 156 8.36 13.76 -3.55
CA LEU A 156 7.79 14.20 -4.82
C LEU A 156 7.76 15.73 -4.93
N ARG A 157 7.41 16.44 -3.85
CA ARG A 157 7.48 17.91 -3.79
C ARG A 157 8.90 18.44 -3.91
N GLU A 158 9.91 17.68 -3.48
CA GLU A 158 11.31 18.03 -3.66
C GLU A 158 11.80 17.80 -5.10
N THR A 159 11.23 16.85 -5.83
CA THR A 159 11.68 16.52 -7.18
C THR A 159 11.00 17.37 -8.26
N PHE A 160 9.69 17.57 -8.18
CA PHE A 160 8.91 18.28 -9.19
C PHE A 160 8.72 19.77 -8.86
N ASP A 161 8.31 20.57 -9.84
CA ASP A 161 7.93 21.97 -9.65
C ASP A 161 6.41 22.12 -9.53
N GLU A 162 5.66 21.30 -10.27
CA GLU A 162 4.20 21.21 -10.19
C GLU A 162 3.77 19.76 -10.15
N ILE A 163 2.76 19.46 -9.33
CA ILE A 163 2.15 18.13 -9.24
C ILE A 163 0.64 18.30 -9.34
N TYR A 164 0.02 17.62 -10.29
CA TYR A 164 -1.43 17.54 -10.45
C TYR A 164 -1.89 16.14 -10.07
N VAL A 165 -2.84 16.04 -9.15
CA VAL A 165 -3.40 14.76 -8.70
C VAL A 165 -4.90 14.80 -8.83
N LEU A 166 -5.44 14.08 -9.81
CA LEU A 166 -6.88 13.88 -9.97
C LEU A 166 -7.25 12.55 -9.29
N ASP A 167 -7.90 12.62 -8.14
CA ASP A 167 -8.45 11.45 -7.47
C ASP A 167 -9.74 11.03 -8.19
N LEU A 168 -9.74 9.82 -8.74
CA LEU A 168 -10.91 9.22 -9.41
C LEU A 168 -11.73 8.37 -8.42
N HIS A 169 -11.35 8.34 -7.13
CA HIS A 169 -12.05 7.64 -6.07
C HIS A 169 -12.36 6.16 -6.43
N GLY A 170 -13.55 5.67 -6.10
CA GLY A 170 -14.00 4.31 -6.37
C GLY A 170 -13.45 3.29 -5.38
N ASN A 171 -13.07 3.71 -4.16
CA ASN A 171 -12.53 2.79 -3.16
C ASN A 171 -13.63 2.06 -2.39
N SER A 172 -14.10 0.95 -2.96
CA SER A 172 -15.10 0.09 -2.30
C SER A 172 -14.61 -0.54 -0.98
N ASN A 173 -13.29 -0.66 -0.74
CA ASN A 173 -12.77 -1.13 0.56
C ASN A 173 -13.01 -0.10 1.67
N LYS A 174 -12.95 1.21 1.32
CA LYS A 174 -13.32 2.32 2.21
C LYS A 174 -14.83 2.60 2.22
N LYS A 175 -15.63 1.87 1.43
CA LYS A 175 -17.05 2.15 1.17
C LYS A 175 -17.27 3.61 0.76
N GLU A 176 -16.38 4.11 -0.09
CA GLU A 176 -16.41 5.48 -0.58
C GLU A 176 -17.72 5.74 -1.35
N VAL A 177 -18.28 6.93 -1.12
CA VAL A 177 -19.48 7.45 -1.78
C VAL A 177 -19.22 8.88 -2.16
N SER A 178 -19.96 9.39 -3.14
CA SER A 178 -19.90 10.78 -3.53
C SER A 178 -20.26 11.70 -2.35
N PRO A 179 -19.83 12.97 -2.34
CA PRO A 179 -20.15 13.92 -1.26
C PRO A 179 -21.65 14.13 -1.01
N ASP A 180 -22.49 13.91 -2.02
CA ASP A 180 -23.96 13.96 -1.93
C ASP A 180 -24.60 12.63 -1.45
N GLY A 181 -23.78 11.61 -1.17
CA GLY A 181 -24.19 10.27 -0.76
C GLY A 181 -24.56 9.35 -1.93
N SER A 182 -24.43 9.80 -3.18
CA SER A 182 -24.65 8.96 -4.36
C SER A 182 -23.54 7.90 -4.51
N LYS A 183 -23.81 6.90 -5.37
CA LYS A 183 -22.87 5.81 -5.60
C LYS A 183 -21.62 6.33 -6.32
N ASP A 184 -20.46 5.92 -5.83
CA ASP A 184 -19.18 6.19 -6.46
C ASP A 184 -18.57 4.88 -7.00
N GLU A 185 -18.28 4.84 -8.30
CA GLU A 185 -17.79 3.65 -8.99
C GLU A 185 -16.34 3.78 -9.44
N ASN A 186 -15.59 2.69 -9.32
CA ASN A 186 -14.21 2.63 -9.79
C ASN A 186 -14.15 2.58 -11.32
N VAL A 187 -13.19 3.29 -11.92
CA VAL A 187 -12.94 3.28 -13.37
C VAL A 187 -12.43 1.94 -13.89
N PHE A 188 -11.88 1.09 -13.01
CA PHE A 188 -11.52 -0.30 -13.29
C PHE A 188 -12.39 -1.26 -12.48
N ASP A 189 -12.43 -2.54 -12.87
CA ASP A 189 -13.11 -3.60 -12.11
C ASP A 189 -12.27 -4.08 -10.91
N ILE A 190 -11.90 -3.14 -10.03
CA ILE A 190 -11.08 -3.37 -8.84
C ILE A 190 -11.69 -2.67 -7.62
N LYS A 191 -11.23 -3.05 -6.43
CA LYS A 191 -11.74 -2.50 -5.17
C LYS A 191 -11.02 -1.25 -4.68
N THR A 192 -9.75 -1.10 -5.03
CA THR A 192 -8.88 -0.01 -4.58
C THR A 192 -9.13 1.24 -5.42
N GLY A 193 -9.30 2.39 -4.77
CA GLY A 193 -9.49 3.65 -5.48
C GLY A 193 -8.28 4.05 -6.32
N VAL A 194 -8.51 4.85 -7.35
CA VAL A 194 -7.55 5.14 -8.42
C VAL A 194 -7.37 6.64 -8.55
N SER A 195 -6.16 7.09 -8.89
CA SER A 195 -5.85 8.49 -9.17
C SER A 195 -4.95 8.62 -10.38
N ILE A 196 -5.03 9.76 -11.06
CA ILE A 196 -4.07 10.17 -12.09
C ILE A 196 -3.11 11.18 -11.45
N ILE A 197 -1.81 10.91 -11.52
CA ILE A 197 -0.75 11.82 -11.09
C ILE A 197 0.02 12.33 -12.31
N LEU A 198 0.11 13.66 -12.43
CA LEU A 198 1.00 14.34 -13.36
C LEU A 198 2.07 15.09 -12.56
N GLY A 199 3.34 14.79 -12.80
CA GLY A 199 4.47 15.49 -12.16
C GLY A 199 5.29 16.21 -13.21
N VAL A 200 5.43 17.53 -13.06
CA VAL A 200 6.09 18.41 -14.03
C VAL A 200 7.37 18.97 -13.40
N LYS A 201 8.50 18.72 -14.06
CA LYS A 201 9.79 19.32 -13.73
C LYS A 201 10.20 20.26 -14.86
N LEU A 202 10.28 21.55 -14.55
CA LEU A 202 10.59 22.60 -15.51
C LEU A 202 12.10 22.78 -15.65
N LYS A 203 12.54 23.07 -16.88
CA LYS A 203 13.94 23.40 -17.16
C LYS A 203 14.29 24.73 -16.47
N LYS A 204 15.08 24.67 -15.40
CA LYS A 204 15.53 25.89 -14.72
C LYS A 204 16.77 26.46 -15.40
N HIS A 205 16.64 27.69 -15.90
CA HIS A 205 17.78 28.52 -16.31
C HIS A 205 18.27 29.28 -15.06
N SER A 206 19.35 28.80 -14.43
CA SER A 206 20.02 29.37 -13.24
C SER A 206 19.44 29.04 -11.85
N SER A 207 20.33 29.17 -10.85
CA SER A 207 20.26 28.80 -9.44
C SER A 207 19.18 29.54 -8.64
N SER A 208 17.92 29.38 -9.00
CA SER A 208 16.80 29.76 -8.16
C SER A 208 16.68 28.81 -6.98
N HIS A 209 16.37 29.34 -5.79
CA HIS A 209 16.14 28.52 -4.59
C HIS A 209 15.09 27.45 -4.89
N LYS A 210 15.44 26.21 -4.54
CA LYS A 210 14.58 25.04 -4.70
C LYS A 210 13.37 25.21 -3.78
N SER A 211 12.25 25.61 -4.38
CA SER A 211 10.97 25.73 -3.68
C SER A 211 10.24 24.39 -3.81
N PRO A 212 9.52 23.94 -2.76
CA PRO A 212 8.69 22.73 -2.87
C PRO A 212 7.67 22.87 -3.99
N ALA A 213 7.33 21.74 -4.63
CA ALA A 213 6.36 21.73 -5.72
C ALA A 213 5.01 22.34 -5.28
N THR A 214 4.39 23.08 -6.20
CA THR A 214 2.97 23.43 -6.08
C THR A 214 2.13 22.19 -6.38
N VAL A 215 1.21 21.84 -5.48
CA VAL A 215 0.34 20.68 -5.65
C VAL A 215 -1.08 21.16 -5.94
N TYR A 216 -1.63 20.69 -7.05
CA TYR A 216 -2.99 20.88 -7.51
C TYR A 216 -3.75 19.57 -7.37
N LYS A 217 -4.89 19.59 -6.67
CA LYS A 217 -5.67 18.40 -6.39
C LYS A 217 -7.09 18.55 -6.90
N GLY A 218 -7.58 17.55 -7.61
CA GLY A 218 -8.97 17.46 -8.07
C GLY A 218 -9.61 16.18 -7.55
N ASP A 219 -10.92 16.21 -7.33
CA ASP A 219 -11.74 15.06 -7.00
C ASP A 219 -12.76 14.82 -8.12
N LEU A 220 -12.88 13.56 -8.55
CA LEU A 220 -13.89 13.14 -9.51
C LEU A 220 -14.66 11.94 -8.96
N PHE A 221 -15.77 12.24 -8.31
CA PHE A 221 -16.75 11.26 -7.84
C PHE A 221 -17.81 10.97 -8.90
N GLY A 222 -18.52 9.84 -8.76
CA GLY A 222 -19.70 9.51 -9.57
C GLY A 222 -19.64 8.13 -10.20
N LEU A 223 -20.52 7.90 -11.18
CA LEU A 223 -20.58 6.63 -11.90
C LEU A 223 -19.41 6.47 -12.88
N ARG A 224 -19.09 5.23 -13.23
CA ARG A 224 -17.97 4.94 -14.13
C ARG A 224 -18.10 5.65 -15.48
N GLU A 225 -19.30 5.66 -16.05
CA GLU A 225 -19.59 6.28 -17.34
C GLU A 225 -19.40 7.81 -17.29
N GLU A 226 -19.93 8.47 -16.25
CA GLU A 226 -19.78 9.91 -16.01
C GLU A 226 -18.30 10.30 -15.86
N LYS A 227 -17.50 9.48 -15.17
CA LYS A 227 -16.05 9.67 -15.05
C LYS A 227 -15.37 9.61 -16.42
N PHE A 228 -15.74 8.63 -17.26
CA PHE A 228 -15.18 8.55 -18.61
C PHE A 228 -15.62 9.71 -19.51
N GLU A 229 -16.87 10.17 -19.42
CA GLU A 229 -17.34 11.34 -20.14
C GLU A 229 -16.56 12.60 -19.73
N PHE A 230 -16.34 12.80 -18.43
CA PHE A 230 -15.51 13.89 -17.92
C PHE A 230 -14.08 13.82 -18.47
N LEU A 231 -13.42 12.65 -18.34
CA LEU A 231 -12.04 12.44 -18.79
C LEU A 231 -11.86 12.57 -20.31
N ASN A 232 -12.90 12.31 -21.11
CA ASN A 232 -12.86 12.47 -22.57
C ASN A 232 -13.12 13.91 -23.02
N SER A 233 -13.79 14.72 -22.20
CA SER A 233 -14.21 16.09 -22.55
C SER A 233 -13.35 17.19 -21.92
N HIS A 234 -12.50 16.86 -20.96
CA HIS A 234 -11.64 17.80 -20.24
C HIS A 234 -10.17 17.45 -20.42
N ASP A 235 -9.31 18.47 -20.34
CA ASP A 235 -7.87 18.30 -20.19
C ASP A 235 -7.37 18.95 -18.88
N VAL A 236 -6.06 18.96 -18.68
CA VAL A 236 -5.42 19.47 -17.46
C VAL A 236 -5.74 20.94 -17.16
N HIS A 237 -6.16 21.74 -18.15
CA HIS A 237 -6.47 23.16 -17.94
C HIS A 237 -7.88 23.39 -17.40
N ASP A 238 -8.80 22.47 -17.68
CA ASP A 238 -10.23 22.65 -17.42
C ASP A 238 -10.74 21.83 -16.22
N VAL A 239 -9.88 21.04 -15.59
CA VAL A 239 -10.21 20.39 -14.32
C VAL A 239 -10.29 21.46 -13.21
N GLY A 240 -11.30 21.33 -12.34
CA GLY A 240 -11.51 22.19 -11.16
C GLY A 240 -10.47 21.96 -10.06
N TRP A 241 -9.20 22.33 -10.32
CA TRP A 241 -8.09 22.11 -9.40
C TRP A 241 -8.17 22.98 -8.14
N GLU A 242 -7.97 22.35 -6.99
CA GLU A 242 -7.69 23.01 -5.72
C GLU A 242 -6.18 23.06 -5.48
N LYS A 243 -5.62 24.27 -5.34
CA LYS A 243 -4.22 24.46 -4.97
C LYS A 243 -4.04 24.18 -3.47
N LEU A 244 -3.24 23.18 -3.13
CA LEU A 244 -2.97 22.81 -1.76
C LEU A 244 -1.91 23.73 -1.12
N PRO A 245 -2.00 24.00 0.20
CA PRO A 245 -0.95 24.69 0.94
C PRO A 245 0.41 23.99 0.82
N THR A 246 1.49 24.77 0.92
CA THR A 246 2.86 24.24 0.86
C THR A 246 3.14 23.28 2.02
N GLU A 247 2.58 23.60 3.19
CA GLU A 247 2.70 22.84 4.45
C GLU A 247 1.72 21.66 4.54
N ALA A 248 0.92 21.39 3.51
CA ALA A 248 -0.04 20.28 3.54
C ALA A 248 0.68 18.92 3.57
N GLU A 249 0.61 18.25 4.73
CA GLU A 249 1.19 16.93 4.99
C GLU A 249 0.44 15.80 4.29
N VAL A 250 -0.85 16.00 4.03
CA VAL A 250 -1.72 15.13 3.22
C VAL A 250 -2.18 15.88 1.98
N TRP A 251 -2.38 15.18 0.87
CA TRP A 251 -2.92 15.78 -0.36
C TRP A 251 -4.45 15.75 -0.39
N ARG A 252 -5.06 16.05 0.75
CA ARG A 252 -6.50 16.21 0.92
C ARG A 252 -6.75 17.57 1.54
N LYS A 253 -7.90 18.17 1.24
CA LYS A 253 -8.37 19.36 1.93
C LYS A 253 -8.45 19.07 3.43
N ILE A 254 -7.66 19.79 4.21
CA ILE A 254 -7.79 19.82 5.66
C ILE A 254 -8.92 20.81 5.97
N GLY A 255 -9.86 20.42 6.82
CA GLY A 255 -11.01 21.26 7.16
C GLY A 255 -10.60 22.58 7.83
N ASN A 256 -11.56 23.49 8.00
CA ASN A 256 -11.36 24.69 8.80
C ASN A 256 -10.93 24.30 10.23
N GLY A 257 -9.89 24.93 10.76
CA GLY A 257 -9.42 24.71 12.13
C GLY A 257 -8.13 23.91 12.30
N ASP A 258 -7.37 23.60 11.23
CA ASP A 258 -6.05 22.93 11.38
C ASP A 258 -5.10 23.70 12.30
N ALA A 259 -5.05 25.03 12.18
CA ALA A 259 -4.22 25.87 13.04
C ALA A 259 -4.63 25.75 14.52
N GLU A 260 -5.93 25.87 14.82
CA GLU A 260 -6.48 25.71 16.16
C GLU A 260 -6.26 24.28 16.70
N TYR A 261 -6.44 23.26 15.85
CA TYR A 261 -6.18 21.86 16.21
C TYR A 261 -4.72 21.63 16.59
N ARG A 262 -3.77 22.23 15.86
CA ARG A 262 -2.32 22.15 16.14
C ARG A 262 -1.92 22.89 17.42
N GLU A 263 -2.73 23.83 17.92
CA GLU A 263 -2.53 24.45 19.25
C GLU A 263 -2.93 23.50 20.38
N GLY A 264 -3.70 22.44 20.09
CA GLY A 264 -4.05 21.40 21.04
C GLY A 264 -2.86 20.56 21.50
N PHE A 265 -3.07 19.76 22.55
CA PHE A 265 -2.04 18.84 23.05
C PHE A 265 -2.11 17.49 22.35
N SER A 266 -0.95 16.84 22.20
CA SER A 266 -0.88 15.49 21.67
C SER A 266 -1.31 14.47 22.72
N VAL A 267 -2.25 13.57 22.38
CA VAL A 267 -2.60 12.41 23.23
C VAL A 267 -1.38 11.53 23.45
N PHE A 268 -0.47 11.40 22.47
CA PHE A 268 0.77 10.64 22.65
C PHE A 268 1.72 11.28 23.66
N GLU A 269 1.70 12.60 23.81
CA GLU A 269 2.51 13.29 24.82
C GLU A 269 1.91 13.13 26.24
N LEU A 270 0.58 13.10 26.35
CA LEU A 270 -0.09 12.87 27.63
C LEU A 270 0.04 11.44 28.16
N PHE A 271 0.17 10.45 27.28
CA PHE A 271 0.23 9.03 27.66
C PHE A 271 1.64 8.46 27.39
N PRO A 272 2.52 8.36 28.43
CA PRO A 272 3.89 7.87 28.27
C PRO A 272 3.99 6.43 27.77
N ILE A 273 2.93 5.64 27.98
CA ILE A 273 2.80 4.27 27.55
C ILE A 273 1.52 4.15 26.75
N SER A 274 1.65 3.88 25.44
CA SER A 274 0.53 3.65 24.53
C SER A 274 0.87 2.55 23.54
N SER A 275 -0.15 1.89 22.99
CA SER A 275 -0.01 0.91 21.92
C SER A 275 -1.30 0.78 21.12
N THR A 276 -1.23 0.10 19.99
CA THR A 276 -2.43 -0.36 19.30
C THR A 276 -3.14 -1.43 20.13
N GLY A 277 -4.40 -1.73 19.80
CA GLY A 277 -5.07 -2.92 20.34
C GLY A 277 -4.30 -4.22 20.04
N ILE A 278 -4.65 -5.26 20.80
CA ILE A 278 -4.08 -6.60 20.63
C ILE A 278 -4.49 -7.22 19.29
N VAL A 279 -3.68 -8.14 18.77
CA VAL A 279 -4.02 -8.91 17.57
C VAL A 279 -3.86 -10.39 17.88
N THR A 280 -4.93 -11.17 17.76
CA THR A 280 -4.84 -12.62 18.00
C THR A 280 -4.40 -13.40 16.76
N ALA A 281 -4.76 -12.90 15.57
CA ALA A 281 -4.71 -13.61 14.29
C ALA A 281 -5.55 -14.91 14.21
N ARG A 282 -6.32 -15.22 15.26
CA ARG A 282 -7.12 -16.45 15.40
C ARG A 282 -8.29 -16.28 16.37
N ASP A 283 -9.07 -15.21 16.20
CA ASP A 283 -10.19 -14.86 17.08
C ASP A 283 -11.14 -16.04 17.32
N SER A 284 -11.48 -16.81 16.27
CA SER A 284 -12.36 -17.98 16.37
C SER A 284 -11.84 -19.08 17.30
N VAL A 285 -10.54 -19.10 17.58
CA VAL A 285 -9.92 -20.06 18.49
C VAL A 285 -9.86 -19.49 19.89
N VAL A 286 -9.33 -18.29 20.05
CA VAL A 286 -8.97 -17.74 21.38
C VAL A 286 -10.00 -16.78 21.97
N ILE A 287 -11.08 -16.44 21.26
CA ILE A 287 -12.15 -15.57 21.74
C ILE A 287 -13.49 -16.31 21.70
N ASP A 288 -14.32 -16.11 22.73
CA ASP A 288 -15.70 -16.59 22.77
C ASP A 288 -16.60 -15.63 23.57
N GLN A 289 -17.90 -15.62 23.28
CA GLN A 289 -18.86 -14.87 24.08
C GLN A 289 -19.10 -15.51 25.45
N ASN A 290 -18.95 -16.84 25.54
CA ASN A 290 -19.17 -17.59 26.77
C ASN A 290 -17.84 -18.13 27.31
N LYS A 291 -17.58 -17.87 28.60
CA LYS A 291 -16.34 -18.25 29.29
C LYS A 291 -16.14 -19.76 29.31
N GLU A 292 -17.20 -20.51 29.61
CA GLU A 292 -17.16 -21.96 29.75
C GLU A 292 -16.90 -22.65 28.42
N ASN A 293 -17.44 -22.12 27.32
CA ASN A 293 -17.19 -22.60 25.96
C ASN A 293 -15.72 -22.40 25.57
N LEU A 294 -15.16 -21.23 25.87
CA LEU A 294 -13.75 -20.96 25.63
C LEU A 294 -12.86 -21.90 26.45
N LEU A 295 -13.17 -22.10 27.72
CA LEU A 295 -12.40 -22.99 28.60
C LEU A 295 -12.43 -24.44 28.09
N LYS A 296 -13.62 -24.96 27.75
CA LYS A 296 -13.76 -26.29 27.13
C LYS A 296 -12.95 -26.40 25.84
N ARG A 297 -12.99 -25.35 25.00
CA ARG A 297 -12.23 -25.30 23.76
C ARG A 297 -10.73 -25.36 24.02
N MET A 298 -10.22 -24.61 25.01
CA MET A 298 -8.80 -24.62 25.36
C MET A 298 -8.37 -25.98 25.94
N HIS A 299 -9.18 -26.60 26.82
CA HIS A 299 -8.88 -27.95 27.31
C HIS A 299 -8.79 -28.96 26.17
N GLN A 300 -9.75 -28.99 25.25
CA GLN A 300 -9.66 -29.88 24.07
C GLN A 300 -8.47 -29.51 23.17
N PHE A 301 -8.21 -28.21 22.99
CA PHE A 301 -7.07 -27.72 22.21
C PHE A 301 -5.72 -28.08 22.80
N PHE A 302 -5.59 -28.37 24.09
CA PHE A 302 -4.32 -28.75 24.72
C PHE A 302 -4.26 -30.23 25.13
N ASP A 303 -5.37 -30.95 25.06
CA ASP A 303 -5.46 -32.37 25.36
C ASP A 303 -4.70 -33.20 24.31
N ILE A 304 -3.63 -33.85 24.78
CA ILE A 304 -2.71 -34.68 23.99
C ILE A 304 -3.34 -35.96 23.44
N SER A 305 -4.53 -36.36 23.92
CA SER A 305 -5.27 -37.50 23.38
C SER A 305 -5.82 -37.23 21.98
N TYR A 306 -6.01 -35.95 21.62
CA TYR A 306 -6.35 -35.55 20.26
C TYR A 306 -5.08 -35.40 19.40
N SER A 307 -5.14 -35.88 18.15
CA SER A 307 -4.06 -35.61 17.20
C SER A 307 -4.11 -34.16 16.72
N ASP A 308 -2.96 -33.60 16.34
CA ASP A 308 -2.91 -32.25 15.77
C ASP A 308 -3.81 -32.10 14.53
N ASP A 309 -3.87 -33.13 13.69
CA ASP A 309 -4.74 -33.15 12.49
C ASP A 309 -6.22 -33.09 12.84
N SER A 310 -6.65 -33.76 13.92
CA SER A 310 -8.03 -33.71 14.39
C SER A 310 -8.41 -32.32 14.89
N ILE A 311 -7.48 -31.65 15.59
CA ILE A 311 -7.67 -30.29 16.11
C ILE A 311 -7.66 -29.26 14.97
N ARG A 312 -6.78 -29.42 13.99
CA ARG A 312 -6.77 -28.59 12.78
C ARG A 312 -8.10 -28.68 12.04
N SER A 313 -8.60 -29.89 11.84
CA SER A 313 -9.88 -30.14 11.15
C SER A 313 -11.06 -29.51 11.87
N TRP A 314 -11.02 -29.50 13.21
CA TRP A 314 -12.07 -28.92 14.05
C TRP A 314 -12.03 -27.38 14.11
N LEU A 315 -10.85 -26.78 14.34
CA LEU A 315 -10.74 -25.33 14.57
C LEU A 315 -10.55 -24.50 13.30
N PHE A 316 -10.08 -25.13 12.21
CA PHE A 316 -9.82 -24.47 10.95
C PHE A 316 -10.55 -25.17 9.78
N PRO A 317 -11.86 -25.41 9.90
CA PRO A 317 -12.60 -26.09 8.84
C PRO A 317 -12.53 -25.29 7.54
N GLY A 318 -12.23 -25.99 6.43
CA GLY A 318 -12.14 -25.38 5.10
C GLY A 318 -10.83 -24.61 4.83
N LYS A 319 -9.87 -24.58 5.76
CA LYS A 319 -8.51 -24.13 5.43
C LYS A 319 -7.70 -25.28 4.84
N THR A 320 -7.02 -25.01 3.73
CA THR A 320 -6.08 -25.94 3.11
C THR A 320 -4.65 -25.57 3.45
N ASP A 321 -3.77 -26.55 3.34
CA ASP A 321 -2.33 -26.31 3.46
C ASP A 321 -1.84 -25.40 2.33
N GLY A 322 -0.90 -24.53 2.68
CA GLY A 322 -0.21 -23.66 1.73
C GLY A 322 1.28 -23.66 2.04
N LYS A 323 1.84 -22.47 2.27
CA LYS A 323 3.20 -22.35 2.79
C LYS A 323 3.35 -22.94 4.21
N TYR A 324 2.25 -22.96 4.96
CA TYR A 324 2.13 -23.51 6.30
C TYR A 324 0.91 -24.42 6.34
N LEU A 325 0.85 -25.32 7.33
CA LEU A 325 -0.30 -26.19 7.57
C LEU A 325 -1.55 -25.36 7.90
N ALA A 326 -2.73 -25.94 7.68
CA ALA A 326 -4.01 -25.31 7.98
C ALA A 326 -4.05 -24.73 9.41
N GLY A 327 -4.25 -23.40 9.51
CA GLY A 327 -4.30 -22.67 10.78
C GLY A 327 -2.95 -22.10 11.24
N ASP A 328 -1.84 -22.56 10.69
CA ASP A 328 -0.50 -22.08 11.04
C ASP A 328 -0.13 -20.79 10.32
N SER A 329 0.86 -20.11 10.89
CA SER A 329 1.45 -18.90 10.34
C SER A 329 2.96 -18.91 10.55
N ARG A 330 3.66 -17.96 9.94
CA ARG A 330 5.11 -17.80 10.15
C ARG A 330 5.50 -17.71 11.63
N GLY A 331 4.67 -17.05 12.45
CA GLY A 331 4.96 -16.79 13.87
C GLY A 331 4.30 -17.76 14.85
N TRP A 332 3.47 -18.70 14.37
CA TRP A 332 2.69 -19.59 15.23
C TRP A 332 2.42 -20.92 14.55
N GLN A 333 2.70 -22.00 15.27
CA GLN A 333 2.48 -23.37 14.83
C GLN A 333 1.65 -24.07 15.90
N LEU A 334 0.53 -24.67 15.48
CA LEU A 334 -0.43 -25.32 16.37
C LEU A 334 0.23 -26.40 17.22
N THR A 335 1.06 -27.25 16.60
CA THR A 335 1.80 -28.34 17.27
C THR A 335 2.69 -27.82 18.39
N GLU A 336 3.45 -26.75 18.13
CA GLU A 336 4.35 -26.16 19.13
C GLU A 336 3.57 -25.51 20.27
N ALA A 337 2.46 -24.82 19.96
CA ALA A 337 1.59 -24.24 20.98
C ALA A 337 1.00 -25.32 21.89
N ARG A 338 0.51 -26.42 21.31
CA ARG A 338 -0.01 -27.58 22.04
C ARG A 338 1.03 -28.17 22.98
N LYS A 339 2.21 -28.45 22.43
CA LYS A 339 3.35 -29.02 23.18
C LYS A 339 3.84 -28.12 24.32
N MET A 340 3.80 -26.80 24.16
CA MET A 340 4.31 -25.88 25.18
C MET A 340 3.36 -25.69 26.35
N LEU A 341 2.04 -25.79 26.12
CA LEU A 341 1.06 -25.36 27.12
C LEU A 341 0.25 -26.52 27.72
N TRP A 342 0.47 -27.77 27.32
CA TRP A 342 -0.38 -28.90 27.73
C TRP A 342 -0.49 -29.15 29.24
N GLU A 343 0.49 -28.71 30.04
CA GLU A 343 0.48 -28.83 31.52
C GLU A 343 -0.02 -27.56 32.24
N GLU A 344 -0.30 -26.46 31.52
CA GLU A 344 -0.67 -25.20 32.14
C GLU A 344 -2.13 -25.17 32.63
N ASP A 345 -2.39 -24.44 33.72
CA ASP A 345 -3.76 -24.12 34.11
C ASP A 345 -4.32 -23.03 33.18
N HIS A 346 -5.08 -23.46 32.19
CA HIS A 346 -5.70 -22.60 31.19
C HIS A 346 -6.74 -21.63 31.76
N LYS A 347 -7.27 -21.87 32.96
CA LYS A 347 -8.36 -21.07 33.52
C LYS A 347 -7.91 -19.65 33.87
N GLU A 348 -6.68 -19.50 34.36
CA GLU A 348 -6.12 -18.20 34.75
C GLU A 348 -5.87 -17.30 33.54
N ASN A 349 -5.63 -17.90 32.37
CA ASN A 349 -5.41 -17.18 31.12
C ASN A 349 -6.72 -16.70 30.45
N ILE A 350 -7.90 -17.02 31.00
CA ILE A 350 -9.19 -16.59 30.45
C ILE A 350 -9.69 -15.33 31.16
N VAL A 351 -9.62 -14.21 30.42
CA VAL A 351 -9.93 -12.87 30.92
C VAL A 351 -10.97 -12.17 30.02
N PRO A 352 -11.74 -11.19 30.54
CA PRO A 352 -12.64 -10.41 29.71
C PRO A 352 -11.88 -9.50 28.74
N ILE A 353 -12.46 -9.25 27.57
CA ILE A 353 -11.94 -8.33 26.55
C ILE A 353 -13.07 -7.49 25.95
N ALA A 354 -12.82 -6.19 25.75
CA ALA A 354 -13.64 -5.35 24.89
C ALA A 354 -13.35 -5.70 23.42
N TYR A 355 -14.13 -6.61 22.84
CA TYR A 355 -13.91 -7.13 21.49
C TYR A 355 -14.30 -6.14 20.40
N ARG A 356 -15.44 -5.46 20.61
CA ARG A 356 -15.96 -4.34 19.80
C ARG A 356 -16.57 -3.30 20.75
N PRO A 357 -16.89 -2.08 20.28
CA PRO A 357 -17.59 -1.10 21.10
C PRO A 357 -18.84 -1.72 21.72
N PHE A 358 -18.91 -1.70 23.05
CA PHE A 358 -20.02 -2.26 23.83
C PHE A 358 -20.24 -3.79 23.69
N ASP A 359 -19.24 -4.53 23.22
CA ASP A 359 -19.24 -6.00 23.11
C ASP A 359 -18.09 -6.59 23.96
N THR A 360 -18.44 -7.03 25.17
CA THR A 360 -17.50 -7.72 26.06
C THR A 360 -17.55 -9.23 25.81
N ARG A 361 -16.39 -9.82 25.56
CA ARG A 361 -16.20 -11.25 25.35
C ARG A 361 -15.11 -11.79 26.27
N TRP A 362 -14.82 -13.08 26.16
CA TRP A 362 -13.73 -13.75 26.84
C TRP A 362 -12.60 -14.07 25.87
N ILE A 363 -11.36 -13.87 26.28
CA ILE A 363 -10.16 -14.22 25.51
C ILE A 363 -9.25 -15.15 26.32
N TYR A 364 -8.64 -16.12 25.64
CA TYR A 364 -7.49 -16.86 26.14
C TYR A 364 -6.22 -16.05 25.86
N TYR A 365 -5.84 -15.23 26.82
CA TYR A 365 -4.77 -14.25 26.66
C TYR A 365 -3.42 -14.83 27.12
N HIS A 366 -2.73 -15.49 26.18
CA HIS A 366 -1.41 -16.07 26.41
C HIS A 366 -0.41 -15.68 25.30
N PRO A 367 0.86 -15.35 25.58
CA PRO A 367 1.85 -14.95 24.56
C PRO A 367 2.08 -15.97 23.44
N LYS A 368 1.77 -17.24 23.67
CA LYS A 368 1.87 -18.31 22.66
C LYS A 368 0.59 -18.51 21.86
N MET A 369 -0.51 -17.85 22.22
CA MET A 369 -1.81 -17.97 21.56
C MET A 369 -2.29 -16.65 20.94
N VAL A 370 -1.82 -15.51 21.46
CA VAL A 370 -2.07 -14.17 20.93
C VAL A 370 -0.84 -13.69 20.18
N ASP A 371 -0.97 -13.39 18.89
CA ASP A 371 0.14 -12.95 18.03
C ASP A 371 0.79 -11.67 18.59
N TRP A 372 0.01 -10.59 18.74
CA TRP A 372 0.48 -9.31 19.28
C TRP A 372 -0.27 -8.97 20.57
N GLY A 373 0.18 -9.53 21.70
CA GLY A 373 -0.46 -9.30 23.01
C GLY A 373 -0.28 -7.89 23.57
N ARG A 374 0.74 -7.13 23.15
CA ARG A 374 1.02 -5.78 23.69
C ARG A 374 1.25 -5.76 25.20
N GLN A 375 2.01 -6.73 25.70
CA GLN A 375 2.28 -6.94 27.13
C GLN A 375 2.67 -5.67 27.90
N LYS A 376 3.47 -4.77 27.31
CA LYS A 376 3.86 -3.50 27.94
C LYS A 376 2.68 -2.64 28.39
N VAL A 377 1.58 -2.65 27.63
CA VAL A 377 0.35 -1.92 27.97
C VAL A 377 -0.59 -2.85 28.73
N MET A 378 -0.83 -4.06 28.18
CA MET A 378 -1.87 -4.95 28.69
C MET A 378 -1.57 -5.52 30.08
N SER A 379 -0.31 -5.63 30.51
CA SER A 379 0.01 -6.08 31.87
C SER A 379 -0.70 -5.24 32.93
N GLN A 380 -0.82 -3.93 32.70
CA GLN A 380 -1.47 -2.97 33.60
C GLN A 380 -3.00 -3.17 33.69
N PHE A 381 -3.60 -3.83 32.70
CA PHE A 381 -5.04 -4.17 32.66
C PHE A 381 -5.33 -5.58 33.17
N LEU A 382 -4.31 -6.44 33.27
CA LEU A 382 -4.46 -7.82 33.73
C LEU A 382 -4.27 -7.95 35.23
N THR A 383 -3.45 -7.08 35.83
CA THR A 383 -3.13 -7.13 37.26
C THR A 383 -4.04 -6.26 38.12
N GLU A 384 -4.57 -5.17 37.56
CA GLU A 384 -5.31 -4.15 38.32
C GLU A 384 -6.52 -3.65 37.52
N GLU A 385 -7.52 -3.10 38.23
CA GLU A 385 -8.59 -2.35 37.59
C GLU A 385 -8.04 -1.06 36.98
N ASN A 386 -8.16 -0.92 35.67
CA ASN A 386 -7.52 0.18 34.94
C ASN A 386 -8.44 0.72 33.83
N LEU A 387 -8.22 1.98 33.45
CA LEU A 387 -8.97 2.67 32.40
C LEU A 387 -8.05 2.98 31.23
N GLY A 388 -8.49 2.60 30.02
CA GLY A 388 -7.77 2.86 28.78
C GLY A 388 -8.56 3.81 27.88
N LEU A 389 -7.87 4.78 27.29
CA LEU A 389 -8.45 5.61 26.23
C LEU A 389 -8.20 4.95 24.87
N MET A 390 -9.26 4.54 24.19
CA MET A 390 -9.20 4.01 22.83
C MET A 390 -9.53 5.09 21.82
N THR A 391 -8.61 5.36 20.90
CA THR A 391 -8.79 6.34 19.82
C THR A 391 -8.40 5.74 18.48
N CYS A 392 -9.12 6.08 17.42
CA CYS A 392 -8.70 5.82 16.04
C CYS A 392 -7.68 6.89 15.60
N ARG A 393 -6.67 6.51 14.81
CA ARG A 393 -5.73 7.48 14.24
C ARG A 393 -6.39 8.35 13.16
N GLN A 394 -7.35 7.80 12.43
CA GLN A 394 -8.11 8.47 11.38
C GLN A 394 -9.53 7.89 11.36
N THR A 395 -10.52 8.74 11.07
CA THR A 395 -11.88 8.32 10.74
C THR A 395 -12.04 8.34 9.22
N ILE A 396 -12.81 7.39 8.68
CA ILE A 396 -13.06 7.31 7.23
C ILE A 396 -14.11 8.34 6.79
N SER A 397 -15.01 8.72 7.72
CA SER A 397 -16.07 9.68 7.47
C SER A 397 -15.96 10.91 8.36
N ASP A 398 -16.73 11.96 8.02
CA ASP A 398 -16.88 13.17 8.83
C ASP A 398 -17.63 12.91 10.15
N ARG A 399 -18.22 11.72 10.30
CA ARG A 399 -18.79 11.21 11.54
C ARG A 399 -17.85 10.18 12.16
N TRP A 400 -17.91 10.05 13.48
CA TRP A 400 -17.22 8.98 14.16
C TRP A 400 -17.76 7.63 13.68
N ASP A 401 -16.87 6.82 13.11
CA ASP A 401 -17.15 5.47 12.61
C ASP A 401 -15.98 4.58 13.03
N HIS A 402 -16.29 3.40 13.59
CA HIS A 402 -15.32 2.50 14.25
C HIS A 402 -14.95 1.30 13.37
#